data_AF-A0A0E3PNF9-F1
#
_entry.id   AF-A0A0E3PNF9-F1
#
_cell.length_a   1.000
_cell.length_b   1.000
_cell.length_c   1.000
_cell.angle_alpha   90.00
_cell.angle_beta   90.00
_cell.angle_gamma   90.00
#
_symmetry.space_group_name_H-M   'P 1'
#
loop_
_entity.id
_entity.type
_entity.pdbx_description
1 polymer ?
#
loop_
_entity_poly.entity_id
_entity_poly.type
_entity_poly.pdbx_seq_one_letter_code
_entity_poly.pdbx_strand_id
1 'polypeptide(L)'
;MNKMGVLPKYRGIIVHDFWKSYLKYKCEHALCNVHIQRELDNIFKKHKQEWAKEMSDLLYEIKEHADCARKQDTKIDEEPIPKAHLI
;
A
#
# COMPACT_ATOMS: atom_id res chain seq x y z
N MET A 1 -21.17 3.28 -6.29
CA MET A 1 -20.98 2.43 -5.10
C MET A 1 -21.98 2.72 -3.96
N ASN A 2 -22.12 3.96 -3.47
CA ASN A 2 -23.12 4.26 -2.42
C ASN A 2 -24.57 4.00 -2.83
N LYS A 3 -25.01 4.51 -3.99
CA LYS A 3 -26.38 4.28 -4.50
C LYS A 3 -26.69 2.82 -4.85
N MET A 4 -25.66 2.01 -5.08
CA MET A 4 -25.79 0.57 -5.34
C MET A 4 -25.90 -0.25 -4.04
N GLY A 5 -25.80 0.38 -2.86
CA GLY A 5 -25.99 -0.27 -1.56
C GLY A 5 -24.87 -1.23 -1.13
N VAL A 6 -23.75 -1.28 -1.86
CA VAL A 6 -22.64 -2.21 -1.59
C VAL A 6 -21.77 -1.72 -0.43
N LEU A 7 -21.20 -0.52 -0.54
CA LEU A 7 -20.28 0.03 0.48
C LEU A 7 -20.92 0.27 1.85
N PRO A 8 -22.16 0.77 1.96
CA PRO A 8 -22.79 0.98 3.27
C PRO A 8 -22.93 -0.29 4.13
N LYS A 9 -22.85 -1.47 3.51
CA LYS A 9 -22.96 -2.77 4.20
C LYS A 9 -21.62 -3.45 4.43
N TYR A 10 -20.54 -2.97 3.80
CA TYR A 10 -19.23 -3.58 3.90
C TYR A 10 -18.50 -3.10 5.17
N ARG A 11 -17.91 -4.03 5.92
CA ARG A 11 -17.18 -3.74 7.17
C ARG A 11 -15.71 -4.19 7.16
N GLY A 12 -15.17 -4.57 5.99
CA GLY A 12 -13.76 -4.94 5.87
C GLY A 12 -12.90 -3.78 5.36
N ILE A 13 -11.69 -4.13 4.92
CA ILE A 13 -10.73 -3.21 4.31
C ILE A 13 -10.87 -3.23 2.78
N ILE A 14 -11.09 -2.07 2.18
CA ILE A 14 -11.14 -1.92 0.73
C ILE A 14 -9.76 -1.59 0.17
N VAL A 15 -9.24 -2.49 -0.65
CA VAL A 15 -7.99 -2.29 -1.39
C VAL A 15 -8.28 -1.58 -2.72
N HIS A 16 -7.68 -0.41 -2.97
CA HIS A 16 -7.88 0.32 -4.22
C HIS A 16 -6.63 1.07 -4.73
N ASP A 17 -6.70 1.61 -5.93
CA ASP A 17 -5.62 2.22 -6.74
C ASP A 17 -5.29 3.68 -6.39
N PHE A 18 -5.50 4.09 -5.14
CA PHE A 18 -5.29 5.46 -4.64
C PHE A 18 -6.05 6.57 -5.42
N TRP A 19 -7.05 6.23 -6.24
CA TRP A 19 -7.84 7.28 -6.87
C TRP A 19 -8.60 8.11 -5.83
N LYS A 20 -8.37 9.44 -5.83
CA LYS A 20 -8.87 10.39 -4.82
C LYS A 20 -10.39 10.34 -4.61
N SER A 21 -11.15 9.92 -5.62
CA SER A 21 -12.60 9.75 -5.50
C SER A 21 -12.99 8.65 -4.51
N TYR A 22 -12.18 7.57 -4.39
CA TYR A 22 -12.43 6.46 -3.48
C TYR A 22 -12.21 6.83 -2.01
N LEU A 23 -11.29 7.75 -1.73
CA LEU A 23 -11.01 8.22 -0.36
C LEU A 23 -12.19 8.96 0.31
N LYS A 24 -13.27 9.25 -0.43
CA LYS A 24 -14.48 9.88 0.10
C LYS A 24 -15.47 8.88 0.73
N TYR A 25 -15.27 7.58 0.51
CA TYR A 25 -16.14 6.56 1.06
C TYR A 25 -15.80 6.32 2.54
N LYS A 26 -16.83 6.11 3.36
CA LYS A 26 -16.65 5.84 4.80
C LYS A 26 -16.41 4.34 5.01
N CYS A 27 -15.19 3.89 4.79
CA CYS A 27 -14.75 2.51 5.01
C CYS A 27 -13.28 2.49 5.47
N GLU A 28 -12.79 1.32 5.86
CA GLU A 28 -11.36 1.12 6.02
C GLU A 28 -10.71 0.98 4.65
N HIS A 29 -9.56 1.64 4.45
CA HIS A 29 -8.87 1.72 3.18
C HIS A 29 -7.51 1.05 3.27
N ALA A 30 -7.17 0.30 2.22
CA ALA A 30 -5.81 -0.09 1.92
C ALA A 30 -5.51 0.27 0.46
N LEU A 31 -4.22 0.49 0.17
CA LEU A 31 -3.77 0.78 -1.18
C LEU A 31 -3.27 -0.48 -1.86
N CYS A 32 -3.56 -0.60 -3.14
CA CYS A 32 -3.17 -1.76 -3.92
C CYS A 32 -1.67 -1.67 -4.26
N ASN A 33 -0.87 -2.55 -3.67
CA ASN A 33 0.58 -2.61 -3.93
C ASN A 33 0.91 -2.77 -5.43
N VAL A 34 0.12 -3.51 -6.21
CA VAL A 34 0.33 -3.65 -7.66
C VAL A 34 0.20 -2.31 -8.39
N HIS A 35 -0.75 -1.47 -7.97
CA HIS A 35 -0.90 -0.12 -8.54
C HIS A 35 0.26 0.78 -8.14
N ILE A 36 0.67 0.73 -6.86
CA ILE A 36 1.84 1.48 -6.38
C ILE A 36 3.09 1.09 -7.19
N GLN A 37 3.32 -0.21 -7.39
CA GLN A 37 4.46 -0.71 -8.16
C GLN A 37 4.44 -0.22 -9.61
N ARG A 38 3.27 -0.17 -10.26
CA ARG A 38 3.13 0.38 -11.62
C ARG A 38 3.47 1.87 -11.69
N GLU A 39 3.07 2.65 -10.69
CA GLU A 39 3.40 4.08 -10.64
C GLU A 39 4.90 4.30 -10.36
N LEU A 40 5.51 3.53 -9.45
CA LEU A 40 6.94 3.59 -9.17
C LEU A 40 7.79 3.23 -10.40
N ASP A 41 7.42 2.17 -11.11
CA ASP A 41 8.08 1.76 -12.36
C ASP A 41 7.98 2.85 -13.43
N ASN A 42 6.82 3.49 -13.57
CA ASN A 42 6.64 4.63 -14.47
C ASN A 42 7.56 5.80 -14.08
N ILE A 43 7.66 6.12 -12.78
CA ILE A 43 8.49 7.21 -12.28
C ILE A 43 9.97 6.93 -12.56
N PHE A 44 10.43 5.71 -12.26
CA PHE A 44 11.80 5.30 -12.58
C PHE A 44 12.08 5.36 -14.08
N LYS A 45 11.21 4.78 -14.92
CA LYS A 45 11.44 4.69 -16.37
C LYS A 45 11.38 6.03 -17.08
N LYS A 46 10.37 6.87 -16.76
CA LYS A 46 10.10 8.14 -17.46
C LYS A 46 10.87 9.32 -16.87
N HIS A 47 10.98 9.36 -15.55
CA HIS A 47 11.55 10.51 -14.84
C HIS A 47 12.96 10.24 -14.28
N LYS A 48 13.48 9.01 -14.47
CA LYS A 48 14.84 8.60 -14.07
C LYS A 48 15.14 8.89 -12.60
N GLN A 49 14.11 8.74 -11.77
CA GLN A 49 14.20 8.96 -10.33
C GLN A 49 14.57 7.64 -9.65
N GLU A 50 15.81 7.54 -9.17
CA GLU A 50 16.32 6.32 -8.51
C GLU A 50 15.54 5.96 -7.24
N TRP A 51 15.07 6.96 -6.47
CA TRP A 51 14.26 6.74 -5.27
C TRP A 51 13.01 5.89 -5.53
N ALA A 52 12.46 5.92 -6.75
CA ALA A 52 11.28 5.14 -7.09
C ALA A 52 11.60 3.64 -7.21
N LYS A 53 12.81 3.32 -7.69
CA LYS A 53 13.33 1.96 -7.69
C LYS A 53 13.62 1.49 -6.27
N GLU A 54 14.30 2.32 -5.46
CA GLU A 54 14.59 2.01 -4.06
C GLU A 54 13.31 1.75 -3.25
N MET A 55 12.27 2.56 -3.45
CA MET A 55 10.96 2.36 -2.83
C MET A 55 10.27 1.08 -3.32
N SER A 56 10.37 0.76 -4.61
CA SER A 56 9.84 -0.48 -5.19
C SER A 56 10.48 -1.70 -4.54
N ASP A 57 11.81 -1.71 -4.44
CA ASP A 57 12.60 -2.78 -3.85
C ASP A 57 12.26 -2.96 -2.36
N LEU A 58 12.19 -1.86 -1.60
CA LEU A 58 11.76 -1.87 -0.20
C LEU A 58 10.36 -2.49 -0.01
N LEU A 59 9.40 -2.16 -0.87
CA LEU A 59 8.05 -2.73 -0.79
C LEU A 59 8.03 -4.24 -1.08
N TYR A 60 8.92 -4.74 -1.93
CA TYR A 60 9.09 -6.18 -2.14
C TYR A 60 9.68 -6.85 -0.90
N GLU A 61 10.74 -6.28 -0.32
CA GLU A 61 11.36 -6.79 0.92
C GLU A 61 10.36 -6.87 2.07
N ILE A 62 9.57 -5.81 2.29
CA ILE A 62 8.51 -5.79 3.30
C ILE A 62 7.48 -6.90 3.04
N LYS A 63 7.09 -7.11 1.77
CA LYS A 63 6.12 -8.14 1.40
C LYS A 63 6.67 -9.54 1.67
N GLU A 64 7.94 -9.79 1.34
CA GLU A 64 8.62 -11.05 1.63
C GLU A 64 8.71 -11.32 3.14
N HIS A 65 9.14 -10.32 3.92
CA HIS A 65 9.20 -10.43 5.37
C HIS A 65 7.81 -10.72 5.97
N ALA A 66 6.77 -10.02 5.50
CA ALA A 66 5.41 -10.24 5.97
C ALA A 66 4.87 -11.63 5.59
N ASP A 67 5.22 -12.16 4.41
CA ASP A 67 4.87 -13.52 4.01
C ASP A 67 5.59 -14.56 4.86
N CYS A 68 6.87 -14.35 5.20
CA CYS A 68 7.62 -15.21 6.10
C CYS A 68 7.02 -15.23 7.51
N ALA A 69 6.70 -14.07 8.08
CA ALA A 69 6.08 -13.98 9.41
C ALA A 69 4.71 -14.68 9.45
N ARG A 70 3.87 -14.47 8.42
CA ARG A 70 2.57 -15.16 8.29
C ARG A 70 2.71 -16.68 8.28
N LYS A 71 3.74 -17.23 7.61
CA LYS A 71 3.98 -18.69 7.57
C LYS A 71 4.40 -19.24 8.93
N GLN A 72 5.03 -18.44 9.77
CA GLN A 72 5.56 -18.83 11.07
C GLN A 72 4.54 -18.62 12.20
N ASP A 73 3.34 -18.11 11.89
CA ASP A 73 2.33 -17.59 12.86
C ASP A 73 2.93 -16.59 13.87
N THR A 74 4.03 -15.95 13.47
CA THR A 74 4.74 -14.96 14.27
C THR A 74 4.11 -13.60 13.99
N LYS A 75 3.74 -12.88 15.05
CA LYS A 75 3.33 -11.48 14.91
C LYS A 75 4.54 -10.66 14.46
N ILE A 76 4.34 -9.79 13.48
CA ILE A 76 5.35 -8.77 13.16
C ILE A 76 5.21 -7.73 14.25
N ASP A 77 6.27 -7.51 15.02
CA ASP A 77 6.27 -6.48 16.06
C ASP A 77 6.01 -5.11 15.41
N GLU A 78 5.07 -4.36 15.98
CA GLU A 78 4.82 -2.97 15.61
C GLU A 78 5.94 -2.09 16.21
N GLU A 79 7.18 -2.27 15.76
CA GLU A 79 8.21 -1.28 16.07
C GLU A 79 7.83 0.05 15.40
N PRO A 80 7.78 1.16 16.15
CA PRO A 80 7.49 2.45 15.56
C PRO A 80 8.58 2.78 14.55
N ILE A 81 8.19 3.02 13.29
CA ILE A 81 9.10 3.52 12.26
C ILE A 81 9.81 4.74 12.85
N PRO A 82 11.14 4.71 13.04
CA PRO A 82 11.88 5.87 13.52
C PRO A 82 11.50 7.03 12.60
N LYS A 83 11.12 8.17 13.16
CA LYS A 83 10.80 9.36 12.35
C LYS A 83 11.97 9.62 11.43
N ALA A 84 11.86 9.22 10.16
CA ALA A 84 12.82 9.55 9.14
C ALA A 84 12.86 11.08 9.15
N HIS A 85 14.05 11.65 9.29
CA HIS A 85 14.26 13.05 8.95
C HIS A 85 13.96 13.17 7.46
N LEU A 86 12.71 13.50 7.15
CA LEU A 86 12.32 14.05 5.87
C LEU A 86 13.11 15.35 5.75
N ILE A 87 14.07 15.33 4.84
CA ILE A 87 14.86 16.50 4.43
C ILE A 87 13.90 17.55 3.84
#